data_AF-A0A6H9GK46-F1
#
_entry.id   AF-A0A6H9GK46-F1
#
_cell.length_a   1.000
_cell.length_b   1.000
_cell.length_c   1.000
_cell.angle_alpha   90.00
_cell.angle_beta   90.00
_cell.angle_gamma   90.00
#
_symmetry.space_group_name_H-M   'P 1'
#
loop_
_entity.id
_entity.type
_entity.pdbx_description
1 polymer ?
#
loop_
_entity_poly.entity_id
_entity_poly.type
_entity_poly.pdbx_seq_one_letter_code
_entity_poly.pdbx_strand_id
1 'polypeptide(L)'
;MAKGFGIPINKRLGYVLTLVSDPKIYAAAENALPYLDQDESDEPFAGITNDLSMARVWKSRKQAEKSVQNYLGFLMDWMTNENLDRLTILICSLNANNKGELTTEIAQKMQLERVEKE
;
A
#
# COMPACT_ATOMS: atom_id res chain seq x y z
N MET A 1 12.03 5.13 44.27
CA MET A 1 11.62 5.81 43.01
C MET A 1 12.07 4.94 41.85
N ALA A 2 11.19 4.10 41.30
CA ALA A 2 11.51 3.29 40.12
C ALA A 2 10.98 4.01 38.88
N LYS A 3 11.87 4.71 38.15
CA LYS A 3 11.58 5.14 36.77
C LYS A 3 11.59 3.87 35.92
N GLY A 4 10.41 3.30 35.71
CA GLY A 4 10.22 2.18 34.79
C GLY A 4 10.73 2.57 33.41
N PHE A 5 11.79 1.90 32.97
CA PHE A 5 12.32 2.05 31.62
C PHE A 5 11.22 1.65 30.64
N GLY A 6 10.87 2.60 29.77
CA GLY A 6 9.72 2.52 28.88
C GLY A 6 9.79 1.31 27.97
N ILE A 7 8.70 0.54 27.97
CA ILE A 7 8.41 -0.47 26.95
C ILE A 7 8.60 0.23 25.60
N PRO A 8 9.45 -0.24 24.70
CA PRO A 8 9.64 0.46 23.46
C PRO A 8 8.36 0.21 22.64
N ILE A 9 7.66 1.32 22.42
CA ILE A 9 6.29 1.38 21.92
C ILE A 9 6.38 1.10 20.43
N ASN A 10 5.72 0.04 19.94
CA ASN A 10 5.46 -0.16 18.52
C ASN A 10 4.99 1.16 17.92
N LYS A 11 5.88 1.86 17.21
CA LYS A 11 5.60 3.20 16.72
C LYS A 11 4.91 3.04 15.38
N ARG A 12 3.63 3.39 15.34
CA ARG A 12 2.89 3.48 14.08
C ARG A 12 3.53 4.57 13.21
N LEU A 13 4.06 4.17 12.07
CA LEU A 13 4.65 5.05 11.07
C LEU A 13 3.58 5.66 10.17
N GLY A 14 2.51 4.91 9.88
CA GLY A 14 1.40 5.37 9.06
C GLY A 14 0.58 4.21 8.52
N TYR A 15 0.12 4.36 7.29
CA TYR A 15 -0.65 3.34 6.57
C TYR A 15 -0.01 3.08 5.21
N VAL A 16 0.00 1.82 4.79
CA VAL A 16 0.44 1.38 3.47
C VAL A 16 -0.71 0.72 2.75
N LEU A 17 -0.66 0.76 1.43
CA LEU A 17 -1.66 0.15 0.57
C LEU A 17 -1.08 -1.12 -0.05
N THR A 18 -1.69 -2.26 0.24
CA THR A 18 -1.39 -3.55 -0.36
C THR A 18 -2.41 -3.78 -1.48
N LEU A 19 -1.97 -3.60 -2.72
CA LEU A 19 -2.78 -3.70 -3.93
C LEU A 19 -3.15 -5.15 -4.24
N VAL A 20 -2.20 -6.06 -4.07
CA VAL A 20 -2.36 -7.50 -4.23
C VAL A 20 -1.79 -8.15 -2.97
N SER A 21 -2.55 -9.07 -2.35
CA SER A 21 -2.15 -9.72 -1.11
C SER A 21 -1.22 -10.90 -1.32
N ASP A 22 -1.32 -11.56 -2.47
CA ASP A 22 -0.45 -12.66 -2.89
C ASP A 22 -0.32 -12.64 -4.43
N PRO A 23 0.83 -12.21 -4.98
CA PRO A 23 2.03 -11.74 -4.28
C PRO A 23 1.79 -10.40 -3.57
N LYS A 24 2.57 -10.10 -2.52
CA LYS A 24 2.47 -8.85 -1.76
C LYS A 24 2.98 -7.66 -2.58
N ILE A 25 2.05 -6.99 -3.27
CA ILE A 25 2.32 -5.79 -4.07
C ILE A 25 1.80 -4.57 -3.29
N TYR A 26 2.68 -3.60 -3.09
CA TYR A 26 2.38 -2.34 -2.42
C TYR A 26 2.39 -1.18 -3.40
N ALA A 27 1.68 -0.13 -3.06
CA ALA A 27 1.89 1.18 -3.66
C ALA A 27 3.30 1.68 -3.31
N ALA A 28 4.09 2.11 -4.30
CA ALA A 28 5.45 2.60 -4.11
C ALA A 28 5.47 4.09 -3.73
N ALA A 29 6.46 4.48 -2.91
CA ALA A 29 6.76 5.89 -2.71
C ALA A 29 7.27 6.51 -4.02
N GLU A 30 6.95 7.78 -4.27
CA GLU A 30 7.35 8.51 -5.50
C GLU A 30 8.87 8.45 -5.75
N ASN A 31 9.63 8.46 -4.67
CA ASN A 31 11.09 8.46 -4.64
C ASN A 31 11.71 7.05 -4.49
N ALA A 32 10.89 6.00 -4.51
CA ALA A 32 11.37 4.61 -4.49
C ALA A 32 11.48 3.97 -5.89
N LEU A 33 10.98 4.65 -6.92
CA LEU A 33 11.10 4.18 -8.29
C LEU A 33 12.35 4.79 -8.92
N PRO A 34 13.11 4.03 -9.73
CA PRO A 34 14.08 4.67 -10.61
C PRO A 34 13.34 5.72 -11.45
N TYR A 35 13.96 6.88 -11.67
CA TYR A 35 13.52 7.88 -12.65
C TYR A 35 13.51 7.21 -14.03
N LEU A 36 12.47 6.46 -14.34
CA LEU A 36 12.10 6.11 -15.70
C LEU A 36 11.41 7.35 -16.24
N ASP A 37 11.89 7.79 -17.40
CA ASP A 37 11.60 9.07 -18.04
C ASP A 37 10.22 9.61 -17.70
N GLN A 38 10.21 10.75 -16.99
CA GLN A 38 9.07 11.65 -16.88
C GLN A 38 8.83 12.26 -18.27
N ASP A 39 8.48 11.46 -19.26
CA ASP A 39 7.86 11.95 -20.47
C ASP A 39 6.46 12.45 -20.10
N GLU A 40 6.38 13.77 -19.92
CA GLU A 40 5.20 14.63 -20.14
C GLU A 40 3.81 14.00 -19.90
N SER A 41 3.59 13.41 -18.72
CA SER A 41 2.24 13.06 -18.30
C SER A 41 1.93 13.74 -16.98
N ASP A 42 1.02 14.71 -17.03
CA ASP A 42 0.39 15.36 -15.86
C ASP A 42 -0.45 14.38 -15.01
N GLU A 43 -0.44 13.09 -15.35
CA GLU A 43 -1.07 12.05 -14.56
C GLU A 43 -0.16 11.66 -13.37
N PRO A 44 -0.69 11.63 -12.14
CA PRO A 44 0.08 11.22 -10.97
C PRO A 44 0.54 9.77 -11.15
N PHE A 45 1.82 9.58 -11.46
CA PHE A 45 2.42 8.25 -11.65
C PHE A 45 2.26 7.41 -10.38
N ALA A 46 1.42 6.38 -10.46
CA ALA A 46 1.10 5.48 -9.37
C ALA A 46 1.98 4.23 -9.46
N GLY A 47 3.21 4.32 -8.94
CA GLY A 47 4.14 3.18 -8.96
C GLY A 47 3.81 2.07 -7.98
N ILE A 48 4.28 0.86 -8.26
CA ILE A 48 4.13 -0.32 -7.40
C ILE A 48 5.49 -0.90 -6.99
N THR A 49 5.52 -1.60 -5.87
CA THR A 49 6.72 -2.28 -5.37
C THR A 49 6.36 -3.56 -4.62
N ASN A 50 7.26 -4.54 -4.59
CA ASN A 50 7.16 -5.73 -3.75
C ASN A 50 7.96 -5.60 -2.43
N ASP A 51 8.66 -4.48 -2.24
CA ASP A 51 9.43 -4.18 -1.04
C ASP A 51 8.66 -3.23 -0.12
N LEU A 52 8.37 -3.68 1.10
CA LEU A 52 7.67 -2.88 2.10
C LEU A 52 8.46 -1.61 2.51
N SER A 53 9.79 -1.64 2.45
CA SER A 53 10.64 -0.49 2.78
C SER A 53 10.50 0.65 1.75
N MET A 54 10.08 0.30 0.54
CA MET A 54 9.82 1.22 -0.58
C MET A 54 8.35 1.62 -0.70
N ALA A 55 7.49 1.09 0.16
CA ALA A 55 6.06 1.35 0.10
C ALA A 55 5.73 2.80 0.48
N ARG A 56 4.72 3.37 -0.18
CA ARG A 56 4.17 4.68 0.14
C ARG A 56 3.48 4.64 1.48
N VAL A 57 3.86 5.57 2.36
CA VAL A 57 3.28 5.70 3.69
C VAL A 57 2.36 6.91 3.75
N TRP A 58 1.07 6.65 3.95
CA TRP A 58 0.06 7.68 4.20
C TRP A 58 -0.07 7.99 5.69
N LYS A 59 -0.31 9.26 6.00
CA LYS A 59 -0.49 9.72 7.39
C LYS A 59 -1.81 9.22 8.00
N SER A 60 -2.80 8.94 7.17
CA SER A 60 -4.12 8.48 7.61
C SER A 60 -4.71 7.44 6.67
N ARG A 61 -5.54 6.55 7.23
CA ARG A 61 -6.30 5.54 6.48
C ARG A 61 -7.12 6.14 5.35
N LYS A 62 -7.78 7.28 5.58
CA LYS A 62 -8.60 7.98 4.56
C LYS A 62 -7.77 8.44 3.35
N GLN A 63 -6.51 8.81 3.56
CA GLN A 63 -5.62 9.19 2.45
C GLN A 63 -5.23 7.96 1.63
N ALA A 64 -4.92 6.83 2.29
CA ALA A 64 -4.64 5.57 1.62
C ALA A 64 -5.87 5.03 0.86
N GLU A 65 -7.07 5.20 1.41
CA GLU A 65 -8.32 4.82 0.76
C GLU A 65 -8.57 5.61 -0.52
N LYS A 66 -8.40 6.94 -0.47
CA LYS A 66 -8.55 7.79 -1.66
C LYS A 66 -7.55 7.46 -2.76
N SER A 67 -6.32 7.08 -2.38
CA SER A 67 -5.29 6.78 -3.37
C SER A 67 -5.50 5.46 -4.10
N VAL A 68 -6.40 4.57 -3.65
CA VAL A 68 -6.79 3.35 -4.39
C VAL A 68 -7.21 3.68 -5.82
N GLN A 69 -7.91 4.81 -6.00
CA GLN A 69 -8.38 5.25 -7.32
C GLN A 69 -7.24 5.44 -8.33
N ASN A 70 -6.07 5.86 -7.86
CA ASN A 70 -4.90 6.07 -8.70
C ASN A 70 -4.32 4.75 -9.23
N TYR A 71 -4.67 3.62 -8.62
CA TYR A 71 -4.18 2.29 -9.00
C TYR A 71 -5.23 1.47 -9.74
N LEU A 72 -6.41 2.02 -10.05
CA LEU A 72 -7.49 1.25 -10.68
C LEU A 72 -7.10 0.65 -12.02
N GLY A 73 -6.34 1.38 -12.86
CA GLY A 73 -5.83 0.84 -14.13
C GLY A 73 -5.00 -0.44 -13.90
N PHE A 74 -3.97 -0.34 -13.05
CA PHE A 74 -3.14 -1.49 -12.66
C PHE A 74 -3.96 -2.65 -12.08
N LEU A 75 -4.90 -2.36 -11.18
CA LEU A 75 -5.70 -3.39 -10.52
C LEU A 75 -6.61 -4.13 -11.51
N MET A 76 -7.20 -3.42 -12.48
CA MET A 76 -8.05 -4.02 -13.51
C MET A 76 -7.24 -4.83 -14.51
N ASP A 77 -6.05 -4.35 -14.90
CA ASP A 77 -5.11 -5.11 -15.74
C ASP A 77 -4.65 -6.38 -15.03
N TRP A 78 -4.31 -6.28 -13.74
CA TRP A 78 -3.95 -7.43 -12.91
C TRP A 78 -5.07 -8.46 -12.84
N MET A 79 -6.30 -8.02 -12.53
CA MET A 79 -7.47 -8.90 -12.50
C MET A 79 -7.73 -9.57 -13.86
N THR A 80 -7.53 -8.85 -14.96
CA THR A 80 -7.71 -9.39 -16.31
C THR A 80 -6.65 -10.45 -16.63
N ASN A 81 -5.38 -10.17 -16.33
CA ASN A 81 -4.27 -11.09 -16.61
C ASN A 81 -4.34 -12.37 -15.77
N GLU A 82 -4.71 -12.24 -14.50
CA GLU A 82 -4.86 -13.37 -13.57
C GLU A 82 -6.25 -14.04 -13.65
N ASN A 83 -7.12 -13.58 -14.56
CA ASN A 83 -8.50 -14.05 -14.73
C ASN A 83 -9.29 -14.10 -13.40
N LEU A 84 -9.24 -12.98 -12.66
CA LEU A 84 -9.88 -12.80 -11.36
C LEU A 84 -11.13 -11.92 -11.47
N ASP A 85 -12.25 -12.42 -10.95
CA ASP A 85 -13.48 -11.62 -10.84
C ASP A 85 -13.46 -10.68 -9.64
N ARG A 86 -12.62 -10.98 -8.64
CA ARG A 86 -12.52 -10.23 -7.39
C ARG A 86 -11.08 -10.10 -6.94
N LEU A 87 -10.72 -8.91 -6.47
CA LEU A 87 -9.42 -8.62 -5.89
C LEU A 87 -9.59 -7.95 -4.53
N THR A 88 -8.87 -8.46 -3.52
CA THR A 88 -8.87 -7.87 -2.18
C THR A 88 -7.71 -6.90 -2.04
N ILE A 89 -8.02 -5.64 -1.76
CA ILE A 89 -7.07 -4.57 -1.48
C ILE A 89 -7.03 -4.38 0.04
N LEU A 90 -5.83 -4.29 0.62
CA LEU A 90 -5.66 -4.10 2.06
C LEU A 90 -5.04 -2.74 2.36
N ILE A 91 -5.63 -2.01 3.29
CA ILE A 91 -4.96 -0.88 3.94
C ILE A 91 -4.40 -1.42 5.25
N CYS A 92 -3.07 -1.37 5.39
CA CYS A 92 -2.39 -1.90 6.56
C CYS A 92 -1.78 -0.74 7.37
N SER A 93 -1.85 -0.80 8.70
CA SER A 93 -1.03 0.04 9.57
C SER A 93 0.41 -0.44 9.47
N LEU A 94 1.33 0.50 9.21
CA LEU A 94 2.76 0.25 9.21
C LEU A 94 3.32 0.60 10.58
N ASN A 95 3.96 -0.36 11.23
CA ASN A 95 4.57 -0.19 12.55
C ASN A 95 6.06 -0.56 12.47
N ALA A 96 6.90 0.22 13.13
CA ALA A 96 8.28 -0.18 13.41
C ALA A 96 8.36 -0.79 14.82
N ASN A 97 8.95 -1.97 14.91
CA ASN A 97 9.25 -2.57 16.20
C ASN A 97 10.55 -1.98 16.79
N ASN A 98 10.90 -2.46 17.97
CA ASN A 98 12.02 -1.94 18.77
C ASN A 98 13.40 -2.26 18.18
N LYS A 99 13.44 -3.13 17.17
CA LYS A 99 14.64 -3.48 16.39
C LYS A 99 14.71 -2.70 15.07
N GLY A 100 13.73 -1.83 14.79
CA GLY A 100 13.62 -1.11 13.52
C GLY A 100 13.01 -1.95 12.39
N GLU A 101 12.51 -3.15 12.66
CA GLU A 101 11.87 -3.99 11.65
C GLU A 101 10.45 -3.47 11.36
N LEU A 102 10.12 -3.42 10.06
CA LEU A 102 8.83 -2.99 9.57
C LEU A 102 7.82 -4.14 9.65
N THR A 103 6.66 -3.86 10.24
CA THR A 103 5.55 -4.81 10.35
C THR A 103 4.26 -4.16 9.90
N THR A 104 3.36 -4.96 9.32
CA THR A 104 2.05 -4.50 8.85
C THR A 104 0.93 -5.22 9.57
N GLU A 105 -0.09 -4.49 10.00
CA GLU A 105 -1.33 -5.04 10.53
C GLU A 105 -2.51 -4.54 9.70
N ILE A 106 -3.48 -5.42 9.39
CA ILE A 106 -4.60 -5.07 8.52
C ILE A 106 -5.51 -4.08 9.26
N ALA A 107 -5.63 -2.86 8.74
CA ALA A 107 -6.51 -1.82 9.28
C ALA A 107 -7.86 -1.78 8.57
N GLN A 108 -7.90 -2.09 7.27
CA GLN A 108 -9.12 -2.15 6.46
C GLN A 108 -8.93 -3.09 5.27
N LYS A 109 -10.02 -3.75 4.89
CA LYS A 109 -10.12 -4.54 3.66
C LYS A 109 -11.09 -3.84 2.71
N MET A 110 -10.74 -3.82 1.44
CA MET A 110 -11.58 -3.34 0.34
C MET A 110 -11.63 -4.44 -0.71
N GLN A 111 -12.76 -4.57 -1.40
CA GLN A 111 -12.90 -5.52 -2.50
C GLN A 111 -13.19 -4.74 -3.78
N LEU A 112 -12.42 -5.06 -4.81
CA LEU A 112 -12.68 -4.67 -6.17
C LEU A 112 -13.31 -5.86 -6.87
N GLU A 113 -14.47 -5.64 -7.50
CA GLU A 113 -15.21 -6.68 -8.23
C GLU A 113 -15.36 -6.23 -9.68
N ARG A 114 -15.15 -7.15 -10.62
CA ARG A 114 -15.46 -6.91 -12.02
C ARG A 114 -16.96 -6.98 -12.18
N VAL A 115 -17.58 -5.84 -12.51
CA VAL A 115 -19.00 -5.82 -12.84
C VAL A 115 -19.13 -6.13 -14.32
N GLU A 116 -19.57 -7.34 -14.66
CA GLU A 116 -20.09 -7.61 -16.01
C GLU A 116 -21.35 -6.78 -16.19
N LYS A 117 -21.30 -5.79 -17.09
CA LYS A 117 -22.53 -5.17 -17.60
C LYS A 117 -23.10 -6.14 -18.63
N GLU A 118 -24.26 -6.72 -18.30
CA GLU A 118 -25.17 -7.32 -19.28
C GLU A 118 -25.61 -6.30 -20.36
#